data_AF-A0AA92TMZ4-F1
#
_entry.id   AF-A0AA92TMZ4-F1
#
_cell.length_a   1.000
_cell.length_b   1.000
_cell.length_c   1.000
_cell.angle_alpha   90.00
_cell.angle_beta   90.00
_cell.angle_gamma   90.00
#
_symmetry.space_group_name_H-M   'P 1'
#
loop_
_entity.id
_entity.type
_entity.pdbx_description
1 polymer ?
#
loop_
_entity_poly.entity_id
_entity_poly.type
_entity_poly.pdbx_seq_one_letter_code
_entity_poly.pdbx_strand_id
1 'polypeptide(L)'
;MAKSPYFDETEKERIGFKLKLARKNLPGTQATNISFMQEDGKPHQLSDYRGKKVILYFYDPDCENCHKISAWLDKQTIPAGFSLLRIVADNRLSTIYGLKAMPTIYLLDKENKVILKDCTPEQLMEALRGNENRK
;
A
#
# COMPACT_ATOMS: atom_id res chain seq x y z
N MET A 1 28.60 -4.99 29.73
CA MET A 1 28.04 -4.93 28.37
C MET A 1 28.20 -3.50 27.86
N ALA A 2 29.09 -3.26 26.90
CA ALA A 2 29.39 -1.91 26.43
C ALA A 2 28.21 -1.37 25.60
N LYS A 3 27.61 -0.26 26.04
CA LYS A 3 26.60 0.46 25.26
C LYS A 3 27.30 1.09 24.05
N SER A 4 26.79 0.83 22.83
CA SER A 4 27.25 1.54 21.62
C SER A 4 27.22 3.05 21.87
N PRO A 5 28.32 3.79 21.60
CA PRO A 5 28.46 5.20 21.94
C PRO A 5 27.61 6.15 21.09
N TYR A 6 26.89 5.63 20.09
CA TYR A 6 26.17 6.42 19.10
C TYR A 6 24.68 6.63 19.37
N PHE A 7 24.04 5.81 20.20
CA PHE A 7 22.59 5.92 20.45
C PHE A 7 22.22 5.50 21.87
N ASP A 8 21.43 6.33 22.54
CA ASP A 8 20.83 6.01 23.83
C ASP A 8 19.70 4.95 23.71
N GLU A 9 19.16 4.51 24.84
CA GLU A 9 18.16 3.44 24.89
C GLU A 9 16.82 3.86 24.24
N THR A 10 16.42 5.12 24.40
CA THR A 10 15.22 5.68 23.79
C THR A 10 15.38 5.82 22.26
N GLU A 11 16.57 6.19 21.80
CA GLU A 11 16.90 6.26 20.38
C GLU A 11 16.88 4.87 19.73
N LYS A 12 17.44 3.85 20.42
CA LYS A 12 17.37 2.46 19.96
C LYS A 12 15.93 1.97 19.84
N GLU A 13 15.06 2.32 20.78
CA GLU A 13 13.64 1.97 20.72
C GLU A 13 12.94 2.64 19.54
N ARG A 14 13.15 3.94 19.32
CA ARG A 14 12.58 4.65 18.16
C ARG A 14 13.07 4.09 16.83
N ILE A 15 14.37 3.82 16.71
CA ILE A 15 14.97 3.22 15.52
C ILE A 15 14.42 1.82 15.30
N GLY A 16 14.32 1.01 16.35
CA GLY A 16 13.73 -0.32 16.32
C GLY A 16 12.27 -0.31 15.87
N PHE A 17 11.47 0.64 16.36
CA PHE A 17 10.08 0.82 15.94
C PHE A 17 9.97 1.21 14.46
N LYS A 18 10.76 2.19 14.01
CA LYS A 18 10.82 2.59 12.59
C LYS A 18 11.23 1.44 11.67
N LEU A 19 12.20 0.62 12.09
CA LEU A 19 12.63 -0.58 11.36
C LEU A 19 11.53 -1.63 11.27
N LYS A 20 10.81 -1.89 12.37
CA LYS A 20 9.67 -2.83 12.37
C LYS A 20 8.57 -2.38 11.40
N LEU A 21 8.24 -1.09 11.36
CA LEU A 21 7.25 -0.55 10.42
C LEU A 21 7.74 -0.63 8.97
N ALA A 22 9.01 -0.28 8.72
CA ALA A 22 9.58 -0.32 7.37
C ALA A 22 9.56 -1.73 6.75
N ARG A 23 9.69 -2.77 7.58
CA ARG A 23 9.70 -4.19 7.16
C ARG A 23 8.32 -4.77 6.84
N LYS A 24 7.22 -4.07 7.11
CA LYS A 24 5.87 -4.57 6.80
C LYS A 24 5.57 -4.46 5.31
N ASN A 25 4.96 -5.51 4.75
CA ASN A 25 4.48 -5.58 3.36
C ASN A 25 5.54 -5.15 2.34
N LEU A 26 6.78 -5.63 2.51
CA LEU A 26 7.86 -5.39 1.55
C LEU A 26 7.58 -6.11 0.23
N PRO A 27 8.05 -5.58 -0.91
CA PRO A 27 8.01 -6.31 -2.18
C PRO A 27 8.53 -7.75 -2.05
N GLY A 28 7.82 -8.69 -2.67
CA GLY A 28 8.06 -10.14 -2.58
C GLY A 28 7.43 -10.82 -1.36
N THR A 29 6.90 -10.09 -0.39
CA THR A 29 6.23 -10.67 0.80
C THR A 29 4.72 -10.74 0.62
N GLN A 30 4.07 -11.60 1.41
CA GLN A 30 2.62 -11.67 1.49
C GLN A 30 2.09 -10.38 2.13
N ALA A 31 1.15 -9.69 1.46
CA ALA A 31 0.46 -8.55 2.07
C ALA A 31 -0.39 -9.03 3.25
N THR A 32 -0.35 -8.27 4.34
CA THR A 32 -1.13 -8.55 5.55
C THR A 32 -2.61 -8.41 5.23
N ASN A 33 -3.42 -9.44 5.51
CA ASN A 33 -4.86 -9.35 5.26
C ASN A 33 -5.49 -8.24 6.13
N ILE A 34 -6.34 -7.42 5.53
CA ILE A 34 -7.06 -6.33 6.20
C ILE A 34 -8.53 -6.36 5.80
N SER A 35 -9.38 -5.93 6.74
CA SER A 35 -10.78 -5.61 6.49
C SER A 35 -10.95 -4.09 6.39
N PHE A 36 -11.66 -3.64 5.37
CA PHE A 36 -11.90 -2.22 5.09
C PHE A 36 -13.30 -2.01 4.53
N MET A 37 -13.79 -0.77 4.57
CA MET A 37 -15.01 -0.38 3.88
C MET A 37 -14.66 0.11 2.48
N GLN A 38 -15.35 -0.39 1.46
CA GLN A 38 -15.19 0.09 0.09
C GLN A 38 -16.26 1.16 -0.21
N GLU A 39 -16.14 1.83 -1.36
CA GLU A 39 -17.06 2.87 -1.82
C GLU A 39 -18.53 2.41 -1.96
N ASP A 40 -18.76 1.09 -2.03
CA ASP A 40 -20.11 0.50 -2.05
C ASP A 40 -20.76 0.44 -0.64
N GLY A 41 -20.06 0.88 0.39
CA GLY A 41 -20.50 0.85 1.79
C GLY A 41 -20.45 -0.54 2.43
N LYS A 42 -19.88 -1.54 1.74
CA LYS A 42 -19.77 -2.91 2.26
C LYS A 42 -18.39 -3.15 2.87
N PRO A 43 -18.31 -4.01 3.91
CA PRO A 43 -17.04 -4.49 4.40
C PRO A 43 -16.46 -5.51 3.41
N HIS A 44 -15.20 -5.32 3.04
CA HIS A 44 -14.43 -6.26 2.22
C HIS A 44 -13.15 -6.64 2.95
N GLN A 45 -12.59 -7.79 2.59
CA GLN A 45 -11.25 -8.20 2.99
C GLN A 45 -10.32 -8.29 1.79
N LEU A 46 -9.03 -8.02 2.01
CA LEU A 46 -8.04 -8.15 0.93
C LEU A 46 -8.01 -9.57 0.34
N SER A 47 -8.23 -10.60 1.17
CA SER A 47 -8.35 -11.99 0.75
C SER A 47 -9.45 -12.25 -0.29
N ASP A 48 -10.49 -11.41 -0.32
CA ASP A 48 -11.65 -11.59 -1.22
C ASP A 48 -11.28 -11.34 -2.68
N TYR A 49 -10.15 -10.68 -2.92
CA TYR A 49 -9.65 -10.33 -4.26
C TYR A 49 -8.55 -11.28 -4.77
N ARG A 50 -8.30 -12.40 -4.07
CA ARG A 50 -7.39 -13.44 -4.58
C ARG A 50 -7.82 -13.91 -5.97
N GLY A 51 -6.84 -14.16 -6.83
CA GLY A 51 -7.04 -14.47 -8.25
C GLY A 51 -6.99 -13.27 -9.18
N LYS A 52 -7.04 -12.04 -8.65
CA LYS A 52 -6.86 -10.78 -9.39
C LYS A 52 -5.63 -10.03 -8.91
N LYS A 53 -5.03 -9.23 -9.78
CA LYS A 53 -4.02 -8.26 -9.33
C LYS A 53 -4.72 -7.12 -8.63
N VAL A 54 -4.17 -6.62 -7.53
CA VAL A 54 -4.85 -5.63 -6.69
C VAL A 54 -4.01 -4.37 -6.60
N ILE A 55 -4.64 -3.22 -6.85
CA ILE A 55 -4.07 -1.89 -6.59
C ILE A 55 -4.70 -1.42 -5.29
N LEU A 56 -3.92 -1.28 -4.22
CA LEU A 56 -4.38 -0.66 -2.98
C LEU A 56 -4.03 0.82 -3.03
N TYR A 57 -5.04 1.67 -2.96
CA TYR A 57 -4.91 3.12 -2.89
C TYR A 57 -5.37 3.59 -1.51
N PHE A 58 -4.41 3.84 -0.62
CA PHE A 58 -4.67 4.43 0.69
C PHE A 58 -4.66 5.95 0.58
N TYR A 59 -5.73 6.58 1.06
CA TYR A 59 -5.90 8.03 0.98
C TYR A 59 -6.53 8.61 2.23
N ASP A 60 -6.36 9.91 2.39
CA ASP A 60 -7.03 10.72 3.41
C ASP A 60 -8.01 11.66 2.68
N PRO A 61 -9.32 11.68 3.04
CA PRO A 61 -10.31 12.57 2.44
C PRO A 61 -9.99 14.06 2.56
N ASP A 62 -9.22 14.47 3.57
CA ASP A 62 -8.87 15.87 3.82
C ASP A 62 -7.51 16.27 3.22
N CYS A 63 -6.91 15.39 2.40
CA CYS A 63 -5.60 15.60 1.80
C CYS A 63 -5.69 16.13 0.35
N GLU A 64 -5.17 17.35 0.13
CA GLU A 64 -5.13 17.98 -1.21
C GLU A 64 -4.43 17.12 -2.26
N ASN A 65 -3.31 16.48 -1.90
CA ASN A 65 -2.60 15.59 -2.81
C ASN A 65 -3.40 14.32 -3.12
N CYS A 66 -4.17 13.80 -2.16
CA CYS A 66 -5.07 12.68 -2.40
C CYS A 66 -6.15 13.03 -3.42
N HIS A 67 -6.71 14.25 -3.38
CA HIS A 67 -7.66 14.70 -4.39
C HIS A 67 -7.05 14.74 -5.79
N LYS A 68 -5.82 15.27 -5.93
CA LYS A 68 -5.10 15.33 -7.22
C LYS A 68 -4.87 13.93 -7.79
N ILE A 69 -4.36 13.01 -6.98
CA ILE A 69 -4.10 11.63 -7.41
C ILE A 69 -5.40 10.86 -7.68
N SER A 70 -6.45 11.08 -6.90
CA SER A 70 -7.76 10.46 -7.14
C SER A 70 -8.34 10.89 -8.48
N ALA A 71 -8.37 12.19 -8.76
CA ALA A 71 -8.84 12.73 -10.03
C ALA A 71 -8.00 12.26 -11.23
N TRP A 72 -6.69 12.04 -11.02
CA TRP A 72 -5.84 11.44 -12.04
C TRP A 72 -6.15 9.96 -12.27
N LEU A 73 -6.35 9.17 -11.21
CA LEU A 73 -6.72 7.74 -11.27
C LEU A 73 -8.06 7.53 -11.99
N ASP A 74 -9.03 8.41 -11.75
CA ASP A 74 -10.37 8.32 -12.36
C ASP A 74 -10.36 8.54 -13.87
N LYS A 75 -9.29 9.16 -14.40
CA LYS A 75 -9.07 9.34 -15.83
C LYS A 75 -8.31 8.16 -16.48
N GLN A 76 -7.80 7.23 -15.69
CA GLN A 76 -7.03 6.09 -16.20
C GLN A 76 -7.95 4.89 -16.49
N THR A 77 -7.63 4.16 -17.55
CA THR A 77 -8.25 2.86 -17.81
C THR A 77 -7.46 1.78 -17.07
N ILE A 78 -8.06 1.23 -16.01
CA ILE A 78 -7.49 0.08 -15.29
C ILE A 78 -7.82 -1.20 -16.07
N PRO A 79 -6.84 -2.05 -16.45
CA PRO A 79 -7.13 -3.25 -17.22
C PRO A 79 -8.00 -4.24 -16.44
N ALA A 80 -8.86 -5.01 -17.12
CA ALA A 80 -9.85 -5.91 -16.50
C ALA A 80 -9.26 -6.97 -15.54
N GLY A 81 -7.96 -7.29 -15.66
CA GLY A 81 -7.27 -8.21 -14.75
C GLY A 81 -6.86 -7.61 -13.39
N PHE A 82 -7.13 -6.33 -13.17
CA PHE A 82 -6.78 -5.59 -11.97
C PHE A 82 -8.04 -5.14 -11.21
N SER A 83 -7.91 -5.01 -9.89
CA SER A 83 -8.95 -4.44 -9.02
C SER A 83 -8.35 -3.26 -8.27
N LEU A 84 -8.93 -2.06 -8.44
CA LEU A 84 -8.54 -0.85 -7.72
C LEU A 84 -9.39 -0.73 -6.45
N LEU A 85 -8.72 -0.76 -5.30
CA LEU A 85 -9.35 -0.66 -3.98
C LEU A 85 -8.94 0.67 -3.35
N ARG A 86 -9.91 1.58 -3.21
CA ARG A 86 -9.74 2.87 -2.55
C ARG A 86 -10.09 2.71 -1.08
N ILE A 87 -9.13 3.02 -0.21
CA ILE A 87 -9.25 2.76 1.22
C ILE A 87 -8.89 4.04 1.98
N VAL A 88 -9.85 4.55 2.77
CA VAL A 88 -9.58 5.63 3.71
C VAL A 88 -8.58 5.13 4.76
N ALA A 89 -7.44 5.81 4.88
CA ALA A 89 -6.41 5.45 5.84
C ALA A 89 -6.83 5.86 7.26
N ASP A 90 -6.78 4.90 8.17
CA ASP A 90 -6.92 5.14 9.61
C ASP A 90 -5.60 4.80 10.34
N ASN A 91 -5.55 5.04 11.65
CA ASN A 91 -4.37 4.73 12.47
C ASN A 91 -4.01 3.24 12.48
N ARG A 92 -5.00 2.36 12.36
CA ARG A 92 -4.83 0.91 12.34
C ARG A 92 -4.15 0.46 11.05
N LEU A 93 -4.66 0.90 9.90
CA LEU A 93 -4.11 0.63 8.57
C LEU A 93 -2.73 1.26 8.41
N SER A 94 -2.54 2.48 8.92
CA SER A 94 -1.24 3.16 8.93
C SER A 94 -0.18 2.32 9.66
N THR A 95 -0.55 1.70 10.78
CA THR A 95 0.34 0.82 11.53
C THR A 95 0.58 -0.52 10.84
N ILE A 96 -0.45 -1.14 10.24
CA ILE A 96 -0.35 -2.46 9.60
C ILE A 96 0.43 -2.37 8.29
N TYR A 97 0.18 -1.35 7.48
CA TYR A 97 0.84 -1.15 6.20
C TYR A 97 2.10 -0.29 6.29
N GLY A 98 2.35 0.37 7.42
CA GLY A 98 3.50 1.25 7.58
C GLY A 98 3.38 2.49 6.70
N LEU A 99 2.17 3.04 6.58
CA LEU A 99 1.87 4.22 5.77
C LEU A 99 2.57 5.44 6.38
N LYS A 100 3.50 6.06 5.64
CA LYS A 100 4.29 7.20 6.13
C LYS A 100 3.81 8.56 5.63
N ALA A 101 3.16 8.59 4.46
CA ALA A 101 2.68 9.79 3.81
C ALA A 101 1.49 9.44 2.92
N MET A 102 0.52 10.35 2.79
CA MET A 102 -0.67 10.15 1.96
C MET A 102 -0.58 10.94 0.64
N PRO A 103 -1.13 10.38 -0.46
CA PRO A 103 -1.64 9.01 -0.58
C PRO A 103 -0.49 7.98 -0.63
N THR A 104 -0.81 6.70 -0.43
CA THR A 104 0.13 5.59 -0.62
C THR A 104 -0.47 4.54 -1.55
N ILE A 105 0.31 4.06 -2.52
CA ILE A 105 -0.11 3.08 -3.51
C ILE A 105 0.68 1.78 -3.35
N TYR A 106 -0.01 0.64 -3.35
CA TYR A 106 0.57 -0.69 -3.48
C TYR A 106 0.04 -1.38 -4.72
N LEU A 107 0.88 -2.23 -5.32
CA LEU A 107 0.46 -3.19 -6.34
C LEU A 107 0.72 -4.59 -5.83
N LEU A 108 -0.30 -5.45 -5.88
CA LEU A 108 -0.22 -6.85 -5.47
C LEU A 108 -0.47 -7.80 -6.65
N ASP A 109 0.13 -8.98 -6.57
CA ASP A 109 -0.15 -10.07 -7.51
C ASP A 109 -1.46 -10.80 -7.18
N LYS A 110 -1.75 -11.87 -7.94
CA LYS A 110 -2.97 -12.69 -7.79
C LYS A 110 -3.04 -13.47 -6.48
N GLU A 111 -1.93 -13.64 -5.78
CA GLU A 111 -1.85 -14.30 -4.46
C GLU A 111 -1.85 -13.27 -3.31
N ASN A 112 -2.01 -11.98 -3.61
CA ASN A 112 -1.84 -10.86 -2.70
C ASN A 112 -0.38 -10.70 -2.18
N LYS A 113 0.62 -11.11 -2.97
CA LYS A 113 2.02 -10.75 -2.69
C LYS A 113 2.31 -9.35 -3.20
N VAL A 114 3.10 -8.60 -2.44
CA VAL A 114 3.45 -7.22 -2.78
C VAL A 114 4.42 -7.21 -3.96
N ILE A 115 4.01 -6.57 -5.06
CA ILE A 115 4.87 -6.28 -6.21
C ILE A 115 5.51 -4.91 -6.02
N LEU A 116 4.69 -3.90 -5.74
CA LEU A 116 5.13 -2.54 -5.46
C LEU A 116 4.58 -2.06 -4.11
N LYS A 117 5.41 -1.30 -3.41
CA LYS A 117 5.09 -0.63 -2.15
C LYS A 117 5.45 0.85 -2.30
N ASP A 118 4.58 1.72 -1.81
CA ASP A 118 4.76 3.17 -1.78
C ASP A 118 5.13 3.74 -3.18
N CYS A 119 4.52 3.23 -4.25
CA CYS A 119 4.88 3.61 -5.62
C CYS A 119 4.18 4.89 -6.10
N THR A 120 4.79 5.56 -7.08
CA THR A 120 4.21 6.73 -7.74
C THR A 120 3.16 6.33 -8.78
N PRO A 121 2.25 7.25 -9.17
CA PRO A 121 1.33 7.04 -10.29
C PRO A 121 2.01 6.55 -11.58
N GLU A 122 3.17 7.09 -11.91
CA GLU A 122 3.93 6.74 -13.11
C GLU A 122 4.44 5.29 -13.03
N GLN A 123 5.02 4.91 -11.89
CA GLN A 123 5.48 3.54 -11.64
C GLN A 123 4.32 2.54 -11.69
N LEU A 124 3.16 2.92 -11.17
CA LEU A 124 1.95 2.12 -11.26
C LEU A 124 1.58 1.89 -12.73
N MET A 125 1.49 2.93 -13.55
CA MET A 125 1.11 2.78 -14.97
C MET A 125 2.10 1.95 -15.77
N GLU A 126 3.40 2.13 -15.53
CA GLU A 126 4.43 1.30 -16.16
C GLU A 126 4.22 -0.18 -15.81
N ALA A 127 3.96 -0.49 -14.55
CA ALA A 127 3.68 -1.85 -14.12
C ALA A 127 2.37 -2.41 -14.70
N LEU A 128 1.32 -1.59 -14.86
CA LEU A 128 0.07 -2.03 -15.48
C LEU A 128 0.28 -2.42 -16.95
N ARG A 129 1.07 -1.64 -17.69
CA ARG A 129 1.40 -1.89 -19.12
C ARG A 129 2.35 -3.07 -19.31
N GLY A 130 3.42 -3.15 -18.52
CA GLY A 130 4.45 -4.20 -18.65
C GLY A 130 3.95 -5.62 -18.38
N ASN A 131 2.79 -5.75 -17.74
CA ASN A 131 2.17 -7.05 -17.44
C ASN A 131 1.35 -7.64 -18.60
N GLU A 132 1.08 -6.88 -19.67
CA GLU A 132 0.41 -7.39 -20.87
C GLU A 132 1.36 -8.22 -21.76
N ASN A 133 2.68 -8.08 -21.58
CA ASN A 133 3.72 -8.70 -22.41
C ASN A 133 4.38 -9.96 -21.81
N ARG A 134 3.87 -10.50 -20.69
CA ARG A 134 4.36 -11.78 -20.10
C ARG A 134 3.36 -12.93 -20.25
N LYS A 135 2.73 -13.05 -21.42
CA LYS A 135 2.00 -14.24 -21.84
C LYS A 135 2.84 -15.07 -22.79
#